data_AF-A0A3D1QIP8-F1
#
_entry.id   AF-A0A3D1QIP8-F1
#
_cell.length_a   1.000
_cell.length_b   1.000
_cell.length_c   1.000
_cell.angle_alpha   90.00
_cell.angle_beta   90.00
_cell.angle_gamma   90.00
#
_symmetry.space_group_name_H-M   'P 1'
#
loop_
_entity.id
_entity.type
_entity.pdbx_description
1 polymer ?
#
loop_
_entity_poly.entity_id
_entity_poly.type
_entity_poly.pdbx_seq_one_letter_code
_entity_poly.pdbx_strand_id
1 'polypeptide(L)'
;MAVVPADMGWCDLGSWNALSEIHPTDGQENVCEGHDIIAMDSQRCIIKQTEKTIVLFGAQDLVVVETDDVIMVADRNKCQNIRDLTEVLKSMGREDLL
;
A
#
# COMPACT_ATOMS: atom_id res chain seq x y z
N MET A 1 -29.41 14.30 3.34
CA MET A 1 -28.54 13.37 2.58
C MET A 1 -27.17 13.47 3.20
N ALA A 2 -26.66 12.41 3.81
CA ALA A 2 -25.30 12.36 4.32
C ALA A 2 -24.47 11.56 3.32
N VAL A 3 -23.42 12.17 2.81
CA VAL A 3 -22.36 11.47 2.07
C VAL A 3 -21.50 10.77 3.11
N VAL A 4 -21.44 9.44 3.03
CA VAL A 4 -20.48 8.63 3.77
C VAL A 4 -19.12 8.88 3.12
N PRO A 5 -18.06 9.28 3.85
CA PRO A 5 -16.72 9.30 3.28
C PRO A 5 -16.43 7.86 2.85
N ALA A 6 -16.30 7.67 1.55
CA ALA A 6 -15.89 6.40 1.02
C ALA A 6 -14.39 6.28 1.30
N ASP A 7 -14.02 5.50 2.31
CA ASP A 7 -12.66 4.96 2.45
C ASP A 7 -12.41 3.96 1.31
N MET A 8 -12.27 4.52 0.11
CA MET A 8 -11.76 3.87 -1.10
C MET A 8 -10.22 3.86 -1.09
N GLY A 9 -9.58 3.81 0.09
CA GLY A 9 -8.13 3.80 0.21
C GLY A 9 -7.53 2.39 0.09
N TRP A 10 -8.26 1.37 0.54
CA TRP A 10 -7.73 0.03 0.74
C TRP A 10 -8.43 -0.97 -0.20
N CYS A 11 -7.86 -1.10 -1.41
CA CYS A 11 -8.25 -2.07 -2.43
C CYS A 11 -9.59 -1.85 -3.12
N ASP A 12 -9.50 -1.21 -4.29
CA ASP A 12 -9.89 -2.01 -5.45
C ASP A 12 -8.65 -2.73 -5.94
N LEU A 13 -8.74 -4.06 -6.06
CA LEU A 13 -7.75 -4.91 -6.70
C LEU A 13 -7.38 -4.47 -8.13
N GLY A 14 -8.23 -3.62 -8.73
CA GLY A 14 -7.95 -2.93 -9.98
C GLY A 14 -7.09 -1.67 -9.85
N SER A 15 -7.04 -0.98 -8.70
CA SER A 15 -6.36 0.32 -8.57
C SER A 15 -4.85 0.21 -8.35
N TRP A 16 -4.38 -0.77 -7.58
CA TRP A 16 -2.94 -0.99 -7.35
C TRP A 16 -2.26 -1.74 -8.50
N ASN A 17 -2.96 -2.70 -9.11
CA ASN A 17 -2.51 -3.30 -10.37
C ASN A 17 -2.54 -2.28 -11.52
N ALA A 18 -3.55 -1.40 -11.57
CA ALA A 18 -3.52 -0.26 -12.50
C ALA A 18 -2.35 0.68 -12.21
N LEU A 19 -1.99 0.94 -10.94
CA LEU A 19 -0.77 1.69 -10.60
C LEU A 19 0.48 1.02 -11.17
N SER A 20 0.60 -0.31 -11.13
CA SER A 20 1.68 -1.04 -11.80
C SER A 20 1.61 -1.06 -13.34
N GLU A 21 0.43 -0.81 -13.91
CA GLU A 21 0.23 -0.67 -15.37
C GLU A 21 0.47 0.77 -15.86
N ILE A 22 0.31 1.77 -14.98
CA ILE A 22 0.37 3.20 -15.32
C ILE A 22 1.75 3.79 -14.97
N HIS A 23 2.42 3.28 -13.94
CA HIS A 23 3.72 3.79 -13.50
C HIS A 23 4.86 2.92 -14.03
N PRO A 24 5.95 3.55 -14.54
CA PRO A 24 7.12 2.82 -14.96
C PRO A 24 7.72 2.10 -13.75
N THR A 25 7.93 0.78 -13.89
CA THR A 25 8.69 0.04 -12.90
C THR A 25 10.16 0.43 -12.95
N ASP A 26 10.85 0.31 -11.83
CA ASP A 26 12.31 0.31 -11.84
C ASP A 26 12.86 -0.96 -12.53
N GLY A 27 14.18 -1.09 -12.59
CA GLY A 27 14.85 -2.27 -13.15
C GLY A 27 14.58 -3.59 -12.41
N GLN A 28 13.88 -3.55 -11.27
CA GLN A 28 13.58 -4.66 -10.37
C GLN A 28 12.06 -4.89 -10.20
N GLU A 29 11.25 -4.34 -11.10
CA GLU A 29 9.78 -4.42 -11.08
C GLU A 29 9.12 -3.76 -9.85
N ASN A 30 9.80 -2.82 -9.19
CA ASN A 30 9.20 -2.01 -8.15
C ASN A 30 8.41 -0.85 -8.76
N VAL A 31 7.25 -0.58 -8.18
CA VAL A 31 6.41 0.57 -8.50
C VAL A 31 6.53 1.56 -7.35
N CYS A 32 7.08 2.74 -7.63
CA CYS A 32 7.32 3.78 -6.63
C CYS A 32 6.48 5.01 -6.95
N GLU A 33 5.54 5.35 -6.08
CA GLU A 33 4.76 6.59 -6.10
C GLU A 33 5.21 7.45 -4.92
N GLY A 34 5.90 8.55 -5.19
CA GLY A 34 6.45 9.44 -4.15
C GLY A 34 7.75 10.09 -4.58
N HIS A 35 8.29 10.95 -3.72
CA HIS A 35 9.50 11.72 -4.02
C HIS A 35 10.74 11.24 -3.25
N ASP A 36 10.56 10.48 -2.16
CA ASP A 36 11.66 9.99 -1.32
C ASP A 36 11.51 8.51 -0.97
N ILE A 37 11.90 7.66 -1.92
CA ILE A 37 11.86 6.20 -1.81
C ILE A 37 13.24 5.64 -2.17
N ILE A 38 13.79 4.81 -1.28
CA ILE A 38 15.06 4.12 -1.46
C ILE A 38 14.78 2.62 -1.46
N ALA A 39 14.89 1.97 -2.62
CA ALA A 39 14.78 0.52 -2.76
C ALA A 39 16.15 -0.09 -3.09
N MET A 40 16.67 -0.91 -2.19
CA MET A 40 17.95 -1.61 -2.33
C MET A 40 17.70 -3.12 -2.21
N ASP A 41 18.25 -3.91 -3.13
CA ASP A 41 18.06 -5.37 -3.15
C ASP A 41 16.58 -5.80 -3.01
N SER A 42 15.67 -4.99 -3.54
CA SER A 42 14.23 -5.19 -3.40
C SER A 42 13.57 -5.34 -4.77
N GLN A 43 12.54 -6.17 -4.88
CA GLN A 43 11.92 -6.49 -6.17
C GLN A 43 10.41 -6.75 -6.07
N ARG A 44 9.68 -6.41 -7.13
CA ARG A 44 8.22 -6.61 -7.24
C ARG A 44 7.42 -5.96 -6.10
N CYS A 45 7.94 -4.88 -5.51
CA CYS A 45 7.26 -4.14 -4.46
C CYS A 45 6.43 -2.97 -5.02
N ILE A 46 5.32 -2.65 -4.38
CA ILE A 46 4.53 -1.44 -4.64
C ILE A 46 4.70 -0.52 -3.44
N ILE A 47 5.19 0.70 -3.66
CA ILE A 47 5.46 1.67 -2.62
C ILE A 47 4.69 2.95 -2.95
N LYS A 48 3.80 3.34 -2.05
CA LYS A 48 3.16 4.65 -2.04
C LYS A 48 3.64 5.44 -0.84
N GLN A 49 4.41 6.48 -1.10
CA GLN A 49 5.00 7.39 -0.14
C GLN A 49 4.30 8.74 -0.23
N THR A 50 4.01 9.34 0.93
CA THR A 50 3.33 10.63 1.03
C THR A 50 4.25 11.67 1.66
N GLU A 51 4.73 11.43 2.89
CA GLU A 51 5.55 12.41 3.64
C GLU A 51 6.90 11.85 4.10
N LYS A 52 6.95 10.63 4.64
CA LYS A 52 8.18 10.06 5.21
C LYS A 52 9.05 9.43 4.13
N THR A 53 10.36 9.41 4.37
CA THR A 53 11.27 8.58 3.57
C THR A 53 10.94 7.11 3.77
N ILE A 54 10.74 6.37 2.68
CA ILE A 54 10.54 4.92 2.71
C ILE A 54 11.81 4.22 2.21
N VAL A 55 12.37 3.33 3.04
CA VAL A 55 13.55 2.53 2.69
C VAL A 55 13.19 1.04 2.69
N LEU A 56 13.36 0.37 1.54
CA LEU A 56 13.24 -1.07 1.39
C LEU A 56 14.63 -1.67 1.18
N PHE A 57 14.94 -2.72 1.94
CA PHE A 57 16.19 -3.47 1.81
C PHE A 57 15.91 -4.97 1.84
N GLY A 58 16.25 -5.70 0.77
CA GLY A 58 16.03 -7.16 0.70
C GLY A 58 14.56 -7.57 0.59
N ALA A 59 13.65 -6.64 0.28
CA ALA A 59 12.20 -6.87 0.34
C ALA A 59 11.64 -7.35 -1.00
N GLN A 60 10.71 -8.30 -0.96
CA GLN A 60 10.13 -8.87 -2.19
C GLN A 60 8.62 -9.03 -2.06
N ASP A 61 7.90 -8.76 -3.15
CA ASP A 61 6.45 -8.99 -3.25
C ASP A 61 5.67 -8.30 -2.12
N LEU A 62 6.06 -7.08 -1.75
CA LEU A 62 5.39 -6.29 -0.72
C LEU A 62 4.61 -5.12 -1.30
N VAL A 63 3.56 -4.75 -0.59
CA VAL A 63 2.84 -3.48 -0.77
C VAL A 63 3.07 -2.65 0.48
N VAL A 64 3.69 -1.48 0.30
CA VAL A 64 3.97 -0.50 1.34
C VAL A 64 3.18 0.76 0.99
N VAL A 65 2.25 1.16 1.85
CA VAL A 65 1.41 2.34 1.64
C VAL A 65 1.47 3.21 2.87
N GLU A 66 1.90 4.46 2.68
CA GLU A 66 1.82 5.52 3.67
C GLU A 66 0.56 6.36 3.44
N THR A 67 -0.27 6.45 4.47
CA THR A 67 -1.33 7.45 4.63
C THR A 67 -0.97 8.39 5.78
N ASP A 68 -1.79 9.41 6.01
CA ASP A 68 -1.55 10.42 7.06
C ASP A 68 -1.40 9.78 8.46
N ASP A 69 -2.21 8.76 8.75
CA ASP A 69 -2.29 8.14 10.08
C ASP A 69 -1.51 6.82 10.18
N VAL A 70 -1.29 6.10 9.06
CA VAL A 70 -0.71 4.75 9.09
C VAL A 70 0.25 4.45 7.95
N ILE A 71 1.18 3.54 8.23
CA ILE A 71 1.95 2.85 7.20
C ILE A 71 1.51 1.39 7.21
N MET A 72 0.92 0.93 6.11
CA MET A 72 0.61 -0.48 5.90
C MET A 72 1.74 -1.16 5.16
N VAL A 73 2.14 -2.32 5.64
CA VAL A 73 3.02 -3.25 4.94
C VAL A 73 2.30 -4.58 4.81
N ALA A 74 2.10 -5.05 3.58
CA ALA A 74 1.40 -6.29 3.30
C ALA A 74 2.13 -7.11 2.23
N ASP A 75 1.92 -8.42 2.26
CA ASP A 75 2.26 -9.29 1.13
C ASP A 75 1.35 -8.93 -0.05
N ARG A 76 1.94 -8.69 -1.22
CA ARG A 76 1.25 -8.32 -2.45
C ARG A 76 0.18 -9.33 -2.84
N ASN A 77 0.41 -10.61 -2.58
CA ASN A 77 -0.55 -11.68 -2.88
C ASN A 77 -1.72 -11.70 -1.90
N LYS A 78 -1.57 -11.14 -0.69
CA LYS A 78 -2.61 -11.07 0.33
C LYS A 78 -3.48 -9.82 0.23
N CYS A 79 -3.10 -8.84 -0.59
CA CYS A 79 -3.91 -7.63 -0.81
C CYS A 79 -5.32 -7.93 -1.36
N GLN A 80 -5.57 -9.13 -1.90
CA GLN A 80 -6.91 -9.56 -2.31
C GLN A 80 -7.88 -9.81 -1.14
N ASN A 81 -7.35 -10.00 0.07
CA ASN A 81 -8.09 -10.39 1.27
C ASN A 81 -8.22 -9.23 2.27
N ILE A 82 -8.16 -7.97 1.82
CA ILE A 82 -8.10 -6.82 2.75
C ILE A 82 -9.34 -6.67 3.64
N ARG A 83 -10.48 -7.27 3.26
CA ARG A 83 -11.68 -7.33 4.11
C ARG A 83 -11.39 -7.98 5.45
N ASP A 84 -10.62 -9.07 5.45
CA ASP A 84 -10.23 -9.77 6.67
C ASP A 84 -9.39 -8.85 7.60
N LEU A 85 -8.55 -7.99 7.02
CA LEU A 85 -7.75 -7.01 7.77
C LEU A 85 -8.65 -5.95 8.44
N THR A 86 -9.64 -5.42 7.73
CA THR A 86 -10.56 -4.42 8.30
C THR A 86 -11.36 -4.98 9.47
N GLU A 87 -11.82 -6.23 9.39
CA GLU A 87 -12.53 -6.89 10.49
C GLU A 87 -11.62 -7.11 11.70
N VAL A 88 -10.36 -7.49 11.47
CA VAL A 88 -9.37 -7.63 12.55
C VAL A 88 -9.12 -6.29 13.23
N LEU A 89 -8.92 -5.20 12.48
CA LEU A 89 -8.71 -3.86 13.05
C LEU A 89 -9.91 -3.39 13.89
N LYS A 90 -11.15 -3.64 13.43
CA LYS A 90 -12.37 -3.39 14.22
C LYS A 90 -12.36 -4.18 15.52
N SER A 91 -12.04 -5.47 15.47
CA SER A 91 -12.00 -6.33 16.67
C SER A 91 -10.96 -5.87 17.70
N MET A 92 -9.90 -5.19 17.23
CA MET A 92 -8.86 -4.60 18.07
C MET A 92 -9.23 -3.20 18.60
N GLY A 93 -10.42 -2.69 18.24
CA GLY A 93 -10.87 -1.34 18.59
C GLY A 93 -10.10 -0.24 17.85
N ARG A 94 -9.45 -0.56 16.73
CA ARG A 94 -8.66 0.37 15.91
C ARG A 94 -9.46 0.90 14.72
N GLU A 95 -10.66 1.38 14.99
CA GLU A 95 -11.54 1.97 13.97
C GLU A 95 -11.01 3.32 13.47
N ASP A 96 -10.07 3.93 14.20
CA ASP A 96 -9.32 5.12 13.79
C ASP A 96 -8.45 4.89 12.54
N LEU A 97 -8.25 3.64 12.13
CA LEU A 97 -7.38 3.26 11.01
C LEU A 97 -8.12 2.72 9.77
N LEU A 98 -9.45 2.73 9.80
CA LEU A 98 -10.31 2.14 8.76
C LEU A 98 -10.75 3.15 7.72
#